data_AF-A0ABC8L2H3-F1
#
_entry.id   AF-A0ABC8L2H3-F1
#
_cell.length_a   1.000
_cell.length_b   1.000
_cell.length_c   1.000
_cell.angle_alpha   90.00
_cell.angle_beta   90.00
_cell.angle_gamma   90.00
#
_symmetry.space_group_name_H-M   'P 1'
#
loop_
_entity.id
_entity.type
_entity.pdbx_description
1 polymer ?
#
loop_
_entity_poly.entity_id
_entity_poly.type
_entity_poly.pdbx_seq_one_letter_code
_entity_poly.pdbx_strand_id
1 'polypeptide(L)'
;MLRRNVRLRKEYLYRKNLEGDERKLYEKKRKISEALQGSTDSLTPSCFLVTRHEIQIKKEMRNMSEQYPHLNFEHFTTQMGKRVMNILKHIFPVPKLDSKRMVTFSNESDYISLRNHVYDKGGGPKSIELKEIGPRFELRLYQGIQKYWTGTASKAEHSLIVCLETLQSP
;
A
#
# COMPACT_ATOMS: atom_id res chain seq x y z
N MET A 1 41.81 21.59 -35.15
CA MET A 1 40.38 21.96 -35.25
C MET A 1 39.41 20.77 -35.21
N LEU A 2 39.75 19.57 -35.68
CA LEU A 2 38.84 18.41 -35.75
C LEU A 2 38.33 17.85 -34.40
N ARG A 3 39.07 18.00 -33.29
CA ARG A 3 38.63 17.53 -31.96
C ARG A 3 37.47 18.34 -31.37
N ARG A 4 37.40 19.65 -31.66
CA ARG A 4 36.32 20.55 -31.20
C ARG A 4 35.00 20.19 -31.88
N ASN A 5 35.06 19.88 -33.18
CA ASN A 5 33.90 19.45 -33.98
C ASN A 5 33.38 18.07 -33.55
N VAL A 6 34.26 17.14 -33.14
CA VAL A 6 33.85 15.82 -32.60
C VAL A 6 33.17 15.96 -31.24
N ARG A 7 33.65 16.84 -30.34
CA ARG A 7 33.01 17.10 -29.04
C ARG A 7 31.63 17.73 -29.22
N LEU A 8 31.52 18.76 -30.07
CA LEU A 8 30.24 19.41 -30.37
C LEU A 8 29.23 18.42 -30.97
N ARG A 9 29.68 17.51 -31.84
CA ARG A 9 28.82 16.47 -32.43
C ARG A 9 28.37 15.42 -31.41
N LYS A 10 29.22 15.03 -30.46
CA LYS A 10 28.84 14.14 -29.36
C LYS A 10 27.85 14.79 -28.40
N GLU A 11 28.06 16.06 -28.04
CA GLU A 11 27.11 16.82 -27.21
C GLU A 11 25.77 17.00 -27.92
N TYR A 12 25.77 17.27 -29.23
CA TYR A 12 24.54 17.36 -30.03
C TYR A 12 23.78 16.02 -30.07
N LEU A 13 24.48 14.91 -30.35
CA LEU A 13 23.87 13.57 -30.35
C LEU A 13 23.31 13.19 -28.98
N TYR A 14 24.02 13.54 -27.90
CA TYR A 14 23.57 13.29 -26.54
C TYR A 14 22.29 14.07 -26.20
N ARG A 15 22.25 15.38 -26.51
CA ARG A 15 21.04 16.21 -26.32
C ARG A 15 19.86 15.72 -27.17
N LYS A 16 20.10 15.33 -28.42
CA LYS A 16 19.07 14.84 -29.34
C LYS A 16 18.49 13.48 -28.91
N ASN A 17 19.31 12.61 -28.33
CA ASN A 17 18.85 11.32 -27.80
C ASN A 17 17.98 11.52 -26.55
N LEU A 18 18.33 12.45 -25.65
CA LEU A 18 17.50 12.81 -24.50
C LEU A 18 16.14 13.35 -24.95
N GLU A 19 16.11 14.31 -25.88
CA GLU A 19 14.85 14.81 -26.46
C GLU A 19 14.04 13.71 -27.16
N GLY A 20 14.71 12.76 -27.82
CA GLY A 20 14.08 11.63 -28.48
C GLY A 20 13.43 10.65 -27.50
N ASP A 21 14.11 10.33 -26.41
CA ASP A 21 13.59 9.42 -25.37
C ASP A 21 12.47 10.08 -24.56
N GLU A 22 12.56 11.38 -24.30
CA GLU A 22 11.46 12.17 -23.72
C GLU A 22 10.23 12.23 -24.63
N ARG A 23 10.44 12.37 -25.95
CA ARG A 23 9.35 12.31 -26.94
C ARG A 23 8.70 10.93 -27.02
N LYS A 24 9.49 9.84 -27.01
CA LYS A 24 8.96 8.47 -26.97
C LYS A 24 8.16 8.23 -25.68
N LEU A 25 8.66 8.74 -24.55
CA LEU A 25 7.97 8.68 -23.26
C LEU A 25 6.63 9.43 -23.34
N TYR A 26 6.63 10.63 -23.91
CA TYR A 26 5.44 11.45 -24.08
C TYR A 26 4.40 10.79 -25.01
N GLU A 27 4.82 10.26 -26.17
CA GLU A 27 3.93 9.52 -27.08
C GLU A 27 3.36 8.26 -26.44
N LYS A 28 4.18 7.52 -25.67
CA LYS A 28 3.72 6.34 -24.93
C LYS A 28 2.70 6.71 -23.86
N LYS A 29 2.92 7.81 -23.12
CA LYS A 29 1.96 8.35 -22.15
C LYS A 29 0.66 8.78 -22.81
N ARG A 30 0.73 9.45 -23.96
CA ARG A 30 -0.45 9.91 -24.71
C ARG A 30 -1.32 8.73 -25.18
N LYS A 31 -0.71 7.70 -25.77
CA LYS A 31 -1.41 6.48 -26.21
C LYS A 31 -2.08 5.73 -25.05
N ILE A 32 -1.45 5.71 -23.87
CA ILE A 32 -2.05 5.11 -22.66
C ILE A 32 -3.25 5.95 -22.19
N SER A 33 -3.15 7.28 -22.22
CA SER A 33 -4.26 8.18 -21.85
C SER A 33 -5.45 8.01 -22.78
N GLU A 34 -5.22 7.96 -24.09
CA GLU A 34 -6.26 7.74 -25.11
C GLU A 34 -6.98 6.39 -24.92
N ALA A 35 -6.25 5.33 -24.60
CA ALA A 35 -6.82 4.01 -24.35
C ALA A 35 -7.67 3.92 -23.07
N LEU A 36 -7.38 4.74 -22.07
CA LEU A 36 -8.13 4.79 -20.81
C LEU A 36 -9.42 5.62 -20.94
N GLN A 37 -9.40 6.69 -21.74
CA GLN A 37 -10.54 7.58 -21.98
C GLN A 37 -11.75 6.84 -22.58
N GLY A 38 -11.50 5.79 -23.38
CA GLY A 38 -12.56 4.97 -23.99
C GLY A 38 -13.28 4.01 -23.04
N SER A 39 -12.88 3.93 -21.76
CA SER A 39 -13.48 3.03 -20.77
C SER A 39 -14.34 3.73 -19.72
N THR A 40 -14.39 5.06 -19.74
CA THR A 40 -15.10 5.87 -18.74
C THR A 40 -16.38 6.47 -19.30
N ASP A 41 -17.19 5.66 -19.97
CA ASP A 41 -18.59 6.00 -20.20
C ASP A 41 -19.46 5.00 -19.42
N SER A 42 -20.23 5.55 -18.49
CA SER A 42 -21.25 4.94 -17.64
C SER A 42 -20.82 4.23 -16.33
N LEU A 43 -21.19 4.91 -15.22
CA LEU A 43 -21.61 4.34 -13.94
C LEU A 43 -20.54 3.69 -13.03
N THR A 44 -19.70 4.50 -12.37
CA THR A 44 -19.34 4.35 -10.94
C THR A 44 -18.64 5.62 -10.44
N PRO A 45 -18.94 6.13 -9.22
CA PRO A 45 -18.11 7.16 -8.61
C PRO A 45 -16.86 6.51 -8.02
N SER A 46 -15.70 7.12 -8.27
CA SER A 46 -14.51 6.98 -7.41
C SER A 46 -13.95 5.56 -7.23
N CYS A 47 -13.52 4.92 -8.31
CA CYS A 47 -12.30 4.13 -8.22
C CYS A 47 -11.25 4.87 -9.05
N PHE A 48 -10.62 5.85 -8.42
CA PHE A 48 -9.46 6.52 -9.00
C PHE A 48 -8.41 5.43 -9.24
N LEU A 49 -8.33 4.92 -10.47
CA LEU A 49 -7.22 4.10 -10.93
C LEU A 49 -5.98 4.98 -10.88
N VAL A 50 -5.34 5.05 -9.71
CA VAL A 50 -4.01 5.61 -9.56
C VAL A 50 -3.11 4.74 -10.43
N THR A 51 -2.85 5.18 -11.66
CA THR A 51 -1.79 4.58 -12.45
C THR A 51 -0.52 4.68 -11.60
N ARG A 52 0.31 3.63 -11.53
CA ARG A 52 1.52 3.58 -10.66
C ARG A 52 2.52 4.75 -10.89
N HIS A 53 2.23 5.63 -11.84
CA HIS A 53 3.02 6.75 -12.30
C HIS A 53 2.46 8.15 -11.92
N GLU A 54 1.30 8.24 -11.24
CA GLU A 54 0.77 9.51 -10.68
C GLU A 54 1.00 9.66 -9.17
N ILE A 55 1.77 8.74 -8.57
CA ILE A 55 2.16 8.84 -7.18
C ILE A 55 3.36 9.80 -7.09
N GLN A 56 3.11 11.10 -7.04
CA GLN A 56 4.11 12.07 -6.54
C GLN A 56 4.51 11.76 -5.07
N ILE A 57 3.71 10.95 -4.37
CA ILE A 57 3.94 10.42 -3.01
C ILE A 57 5.15 9.46 -2.93
N LYS A 58 5.67 8.94 -4.06
CA LYS A 58 6.78 7.97 -4.06
C LYS A 58 8.09 8.54 -3.51
N LYS A 59 8.24 9.86 -3.46
CA LYS A 59 9.48 10.51 -3.00
C LYS A 59 9.63 10.50 -1.48
N GLU A 60 8.53 10.38 -0.74
CA GLU A 60 8.53 10.31 0.74
C GLU A 60 8.39 8.87 1.26
N MET A 61 7.86 7.98 0.43
CA MET A 61 7.66 6.59 0.82
C MET A 61 8.96 5.80 0.78
N ARG A 62 9.53 5.57 1.97
CA ARG A 62 10.66 4.65 2.15
C ARG A 62 10.27 3.24 1.70
N ASN A 63 11.18 2.53 1.04
CA ASN A 63 10.96 1.14 0.63
C ASN A 63 10.60 0.28 1.85
N MET A 64 9.49 -0.45 1.77
CA MET A 64 9.09 -1.39 2.82
C MET A 64 9.97 -2.63 2.77
N SER A 65 10.45 -3.06 3.94
CA SER A 65 11.15 -4.33 4.10
C SER A 65 10.16 -5.50 4.00
N GLU A 66 10.52 -6.55 3.27
CA GLU A 66 9.73 -7.79 3.15
C GLU A 66 9.81 -8.68 4.41
N GLN A 67 10.51 -8.24 5.46
CA GLN A 67 10.59 -8.95 6.73
C GLN A 67 9.21 -9.17 7.36
N TYR A 68 9.04 -10.32 8.00
CA TYR A 68 7.82 -10.65 8.73
C TYR A 68 7.66 -9.74 9.94
N PRO A 69 6.53 -9.01 10.03
CA PRO A 69 6.37 -8.00 11.05
C PRO A 69 5.94 -8.56 12.41
N HIS A 70 6.35 -7.90 13.47
CA HIS A 70 5.69 -8.01 14.77
C HIS A 70 4.33 -7.31 14.71
N LEU A 71 3.28 -7.95 15.23
CA LEU A 71 1.94 -7.39 15.25
C LEU A 71 1.64 -6.78 16.62
N ASN A 72 1.23 -5.52 16.65
CA ASN A 72 0.72 -4.84 17.84
C ASN A 72 -0.78 -4.55 17.69
N PHE A 73 -1.57 -4.87 18.71
CA PHE A 73 -3.03 -4.67 18.72
C PHE A 73 -3.43 -3.80 19.90
N GLU A 74 -3.98 -2.62 19.62
CA GLU A 74 -4.41 -1.64 20.61
C GLU A 74 -5.94 -1.54 20.62
N HIS A 75 -6.53 -1.45 21.82
CA HIS A 75 -7.97 -1.21 22.03
C HIS A 75 -8.94 -2.27 21.46
N PHE A 76 -8.50 -3.54 21.33
CA PHE A 76 -9.36 -4.69 20.99
C PHE A 76 -9.93 -5.39 22.23
N THR A 77 -10.74 -4.69 23.02
CA THR A 77 -11.29 -5.20 24.30
C THR A 77 -12.52 -6.09 24.12
N THR A 78 -13.34 -5.85 23.09
CA THR A 78 -14.62 -6.52 22.87
C THR A 78 -14.46 -7.98 22.42
N GLN A 79 -15.49 -8.82 22.62
CA GLN A 79 -15.48 -10.21 22.16
C GLN A 79 -15.34 -10.31 20.63
N MET A 80 -15.99 -9.40 19.91
CA MET A 80 -15.85 -9.26 18.46
C MET A 80 -14.44 -8.83 18.07
N GLY A 81 -13.86 -7.88 18.82
CA GLY A 81 -12.47 -7.44 18.65
C GLY A 81 -11.48 -8.59 18.82
N LYS A 82 -11.70 -9.49 19.79
CA LYS A 82 -10.87 -10.70 19.95
C LYS A 82 -10.95 -11.65 18.75
N ARG A 83 -12.14 -11.80 18.15
CA ARG A 83 -12.31 -12.61 16.93
C ARG A 83 -11.58 -11.99 15.74
N VAL A 84 -11.75 -10.68 15.54
CA VAL A 84 -11.07 -9.94 14.47
C VAL A 84 -9.56 -9.99 14.65
N MET A 85 -9.06 -9.79 15.87
CA MET A 85 -7.64 -9.95 16.20
C MET A 85 -7.14 -11.36 15.88
N ASN A 86 -7.93 -12.40 16.19
CA ASN A 86 -7.54 -13.77 15.86
C ASN A 86 -7.44 -13.98 14.34
N ILE A 87 -8.39 -13.46 13.57
CA ILE A 87 -8.34 -13.50 12.10
C ILE A 87 -7.09 -12.77 11.58
N LEU A 88 -6.87 -11.52 12.02
CA LEU A 88 -5.76 -10.69 11.56
C LEU A 88 -4.39 -11.30 11.89
N LYS A 89 -4.25 -11.98 13.03
CA LYS A 89 -3.00 -12.69 13.39
C LYS A 89 -2.64 -13.79 12.42
N HIS A 90 -3.63 -14.50 11.87
CA HIS A 90 -3.40 -15.63 10.97
C HIS A 90 -3.17 -15.23 9.51
N ILE A 91 -3.44 -13.97 9.15
CA ILE A 91 -3.10 -13.44 7.83
C ILE A 91 -1.58 -13.25 7.69
N PHE A 92 -0.87 -13.00 8.80
CA PHE A 92 0.57 -12.79 8.78
C PHE A 92 1.34 -14.01 9.33
N PRO A 93 2.49 -14.33 8.74
CA PRO A 93 3.38 -15.35 9.26
C PRO A 93 4.04 -14.91 10.59
N VAL A 94 4.49 -15.89 11.38
CA VAL A 94 5.13 -15.65 12.68
C VAL A 94 6.48 -14.94 12.49
N PRO A 95 6.71 -13.81 13.18
CA PRO A 95 7.96 -13.05 13.06
C PRO A 95 9.11 -13.71 13.80
N LYS A 96 10.34 -13.44 13.33
CA LYS A 96 11.58 -13.79 14.05
C LYS A 96 11.84 -12.75 15.15
N LEU A 97 12.56 -13.14 16.20
CA LEU A 97 12.89 -12.27 17.34
C LEU A 97 13.71 -11.02 16.95
N ASP A 98 14.47 -11.11 15.86
CA ASP A 98 15.35 -10.03 15.37
C ASP A 98 14.67 -9.10 14.35
N SER A 99 13.38 -9.32 14.03
CA SER A 99 12.70 -8.56 12.98
C SER A 99 12.45 -7.11 13.42
N LYS A 100 12.85 -6.15 12.59
CA LYS A 100 12.72 -4.71 12.91
C LYS A 100 11.37 -4.11 12.51
N ARG A 101 10.58 -4.84 11.72
CA ARG A 101 9.30 -4.38 11.19
C ARG A 101 8.18 -4.65 12.19
N MET A 102 7.33 -3.67 12.41
CA MET A 102 6.15 -3.76 13.24
C MET A 102 4.93 -3.23 12.51
N VAL A 103 3.78 -3.86 12.71
CA VAL A 103 2.49 -3.44 12.19
C VAL A 103 1.58 -3.19 13.38
N THR A 104 1.05 -1.99 13.47
CA THR A 104 0.14 -1.59 14.53
C THR A 104 -1.28 -1.55 13.99
N PHE A 105 -2.18 -2.25 14.68
CA PHE A 105 -3.62 -2.14 14.53
C PHE A 105 -4.15 -1.40 15.75
N SER A 106 -4.63 -0.19 15.58
CA SER A 106 -5.28 0.58 16.65
C SER A 106 -6.76 0.76 16.33
N ASN A 107 -7.62 0.37 17.25
CA ASN A 107 -9.07 0.51 17.10
C ASN A 107 -9.57 1.79 17.78
N GLU A 108 -10.13 2.71 17.01
CA GLU A 108 -10.73 3.95 17.49
C GLU A 108 -12.12 4.12 16.88
N SER A 109 -13.16 4.17 17.72
CA SER A 109 -14.56 4.38 17.27
C SER A 109 -15.00 3.49 16.11
N ASP A 110 -14.68 2.18 16.18
CA ASP A 110 -14.92 1.16 15.15
C ASP A 110 -14.14 1.31 13.83
N TYR A 111 -13.18 2.24 13.78
CA TYR A 111 -12.17 2.33 12.72
C TYR A 111 -10.87 1.70 13.20
N ILE A 112 -10.39 0.72 12.44
CA ILE A 112 -9.10 0.08 12.70
C ILE A 112 -8.05 0.77 11.83
N SER A 113 -7.23 1.59 12.48
CA SER A 113 -6.06 2.21 11.87
C SER A 113 -4.93 1.20 11.75
N LEU A 114 -4.50 0.97 10.51
CA LEU A 114 -3.33 0.17 10.17
C LEU A 114 -2.16 1.10 9.89
N ARG A 115 -1.08 0.92 10.65
CA ARG A 115 0.17 1.67 10.48
C ARG A 115 1.36 0.70 10.46
N ASN A 116 2.28 0.96 9.53
CA ASN A 116 3.50 0.18 9.36
C ASN A 116 4.67 0.98 9.95
N HIS A 117 5.41 0.39 10.88
CA HIS A 117 6.57 1.01 11.51
C HIS A 117 7.80 0.13 11.38
N VAL A 118 8.97 0.75 11.34
CA VAL A 118 10.25 0.09 11.57
C VAL A 118 10.87 0.70 12.81
N TYR A 119 11.24 -0.14 13.76
CA TYR A 119 11.94 0.33 14.94
C TYR A 119 13.44 0.34 14.71
N ASP A 120 14.09 1.43 15.14
CA ASP A 120 15.52 1.54 15.23
C ASP A 120 15.89 1.57 16.71
N LYS A 121 16.71 0.59 17.13
CA LYS A 121 17.34 0.63 18.45
C LYS A 121 18.46 1.66 18.34
N GLY A 122 18.23 2.87 18.88
CA GLY A 122 19.33 3.80 19.11
C GLY A 122 20.39 3.10 19.96
N GLY A 123 21.66 3.53 19.89
CA GLY A 123 22.76 2.83 20.58
C GLY A 123 22.61 2.65 22.10
N GLY A 124 21.57 3.24 22.72
CA GLY A 124 21.23 3.05 24.13
C GLY A 124 20.14 1.99 24.37
N PRO A 125 20.17 1.31 25.54
CA PRO A 125 19.22 0.24 25.89
C PRO A 125 17.76 0.71 26.13
N LYS A 126 17.50 2.02 26.20
CA LYS A 126 16.16 2.57 26.52
C LYS A 126 15.54 3.45 25.43
N SER A 127 16.26 3.72 24.34
CA SER A 127 15.79 4.60 23.27
C SER A 127 15.43 3.77 22.03
N ILE A 128 14.13 3.49 21.87
CA ILE A 128 13.59 2.88 20.65
C ILE A 128 12.92 3.98 19.84
N GLU A 129 13.39 4.21 18.62
CA GLU A 129 12.79 5.16 17.69
C GLU A 129 11.92 4.40 16.69
N LEU A 130 10.67 4.83 16.52
CA LEU A 130 9.76 4.26 15.53
C LEU A 130 9.70 5.18 14.31
N LYS A 131 9.96 4.61 13.14
CA LYS A 131 9.84 5.30 11.85
C LYS A 131 8.66 4.71 11.09
N GLU A 132 7.67 5.54 10.79
CA GLU A 132 6.55 5.14 9.95
C GLU A 132 7.01 4.90 8.51
N ILE A 133 6.50 3.85 7.88
CA ILE A 133 6.82 3.48 6.49
C ILE A 133 5.54 3.12 5.76
N GLY A 134 5.40 3.59 4.52
CA GLY A 134 4.34 3.15 3.64
C GLY A 134 3.03 3.90 3.86
N PRO A 135 1.94 3.46 3.20
CA PRO A 135 0.65 4.13 3.26
C PRO A 135 -0.08 3.86 4.58
N ARG A 136 -0.90 4.82 4.96
CA ARG A 136 -1.82 4.73 6.09
C ARG A 136 -3.16 4.19 5.61
N PHE A 137 -3.69 3.21 6.33
CA PHE A 137 -5.01 2.67 6.04
C PHE A 137 -5.92 2.76 7.25
N GLU A 138 -7.18 3.03 6.99
CA GLU A 138 -8.25 2.89 7.95
C GLU A 138 -9.23 1.85 7.41
N LEU A 139 -9.57 0.91 8.29
CA LEU A 139 -10.39 -0.24 7.98
C LEU A 139 -11.64 -0.15 8.83
N ARG A 140 -12.80 -0.25 8.18
CA ARG A 140 -14.07 -0.40 8.89
C ARG A 140 -14.58 -1.81 8.70
N LEU A 141 -15.02 -2.43 9.78
CA LEU A 141 -15.63 -3.76 9.74
C LEU A 141 -17.08 -3.62 9.24
N TYR A 142 -17.39 -4.18 8.08
CA TYR A 142 -18.77 -4.33 7.63
C TYR A 142 -19.27 -5.75 7.88
N GLN A 143 -20.50 -5.86 8.36
CA GLN A 143 -21.18 -7.14 8.51
C GLN A 143 -21.69 -7.63 7.15
N GLY A 144 -20.90 -8.45 6.46
CA GLY A 144 -21.38 -9.24 5.34
C GLY A 144 -22.12 -10.49 5.83
N ILE A 145 -23.35 -10.71 5.37
CA ILE A 145 -24.06 -11.99 5.56
C ILE A 145 -23.37 -13.02 4.68
N GLN A 146 -22.81 -14.07 5.28
CA GLN A 146 -22.20 -15.14 4.53
C GLN A 146 -23.29 -16.00 3.86
N LYS A 147 -23.37 -15.95 2.53
CA LYS A 147 -23.97 -17.04 1.76
C LYS A 147 -22.89 -18.08 1.52
N TYR A 148 -22.84 -19.10 2.36
CA TYR A 148 -22.16 -20.32 1.97
C TYR A 148 -22.97 -20.99 0.85
N TRP A 149 -22.36 -21.27 -0.30
CA TRP A 149 -22.81 -22.37 -1.15
C TRP A 149 -22.33 -23.67 -0.50
N THR A 150 -23.03 -24.08 0.56
CA THR A 150 -22.98 -25.44 1.07
C THR A 150 -24.40 -25.96 1.00
N GLY A 151 -24.64 -26.98 0.18
CA GLY A 151 -25.95 -27.60 -0.07
C GLY A 151 -26.59 -28.28 1.15
N THR A 152 -26.22 -27.91 2.36
CA THR A 152 -26.80 -28.41 3.60
C THR A 152 -27.01 -27.24 4.56
N ALA A 153 -28.29 -26.89 4.70
CA ALA A 153 -28.80 -25.91 5.62
C ALA A 153 -28.74 -26.45 7.06
N SER A 154 -27.68 -26.13 7.80
CA SER A 154 -27.77 -26.15 9.26
C SER A 154 -26.66 -25.32 9.88
N LYS A 155 -27.09 -24.33 10.67
CA LYS A 155 -26.31 -23.44 11.55
C LYS A 155 -25.53 -22.32 10.85
N ALA A 156 -26.18 -21.14 10.82
CA ALA A 156 -25.50 -19.86 10.68
C ALA A 156 -24.69 -19.58 11.96
N GLU A 157 -23.46 -20.07 12.01
CA GLU A 157 -22.48 -19.51 12.92
C GLU A 157 -22.10 -18.11 12.39
N HIS A 158 -21.97 -17.12 13.27
CA HIS A 158 -21.64 -15.74 12.87
C HIS A 158 -20.22 -15.69 12.34
N SER A 159 -20.07 -16.02 11.07
CA SER A 159 -18.84 -16.00 10.33
C SER A 159 -18.71 -14.61 9.70
N LEU A 160 -17.94 -13.76 10.37
CA LEU A 160 -17.62 -12.44 9.86
C LEU A 160 -16.67 -12.61 8.67
N ILE A 161 -17.18 -12.50 7.46
CA ILE A 161 -16.34 -12.08 6.34
C ILE A 161 -16.08 -10.60 6.59
N VAL A 162 -14.84 -10.29 6.99
CA VAL A 162 -14.42 -8.91 7.16
C VAL A 162 -14.26 -8.31 5.76
N CYS A 163 -15.32 -7.66 5.28
CA CYS A 163 -15.18 -6.76 4.13
C CYS A 163 -14.41 -5.54 4.62
N LEU A 164 -13.13 -5.51 4.28
CA LEU A 164 -12.22 -4.41 4.58
C LEU A 164 -12.37 -3.37 3.47
N GLU A 165 -13.10 -2.29 3.74
CA GLU A 165 -12.97 -1.08 2.93
C GLU A 165 -11.73 -0.33 3.41
N THR A 166 -10.75 -0.17 2.54
CA THR A 166 -9.54 0.61 2.82
C THR A 166 -9.83 2.07 2.48
N LEU A 167 -10.05 2.91 3.49
CA LEU A 167 -9.97 4.35 3.31
C LEU A 167 -8.49 4.74 3.46
N GLN A 168 -7.95 5.37 2.41
CA GLN A 168 -6.61 5.95 2.49
C GLN A 168 -6.76 7.32 3.15
N SER A 169 -6.28 7.44 4.39
CA SER A 169 -6.30 8.72 5.11
C SER A 169 -5.50 9.76 4.31
N PRO A 170 -5.99 11.01 4.17
CA PRO A 170 -5.31 12.06 3.42
C PRO A 170 -3.91 12.38 3.94
#